data_AF-A0A7Z0VKT5-F1
#
_entry.id   AF-A0A7Z0VKT5-F1
#
_cell.length_a   1.000
_cell.length_b   1.000
_cell.length_c   1.000
_cell.angle_alpha   90.00
_cell.angle_beta   90.00
_cell.angle_gamma   90.00
#
_symmetry.space_group_name_H-M   'P 1'
#
loop_
_entity.id
_entity.type
_entity.pdbx_description
1 polymer ?
#
loop_
_entity_poly.entity_id
_entity_poly.type
_entity_poly.pdbx_seq_one_letter_code
_entity_poly.pdbx_strand_id
1 'polypeptide(L)'
;MLKPRMERSHIAVHYLIDKEGIVRHQVVNDLPLGRNIDEMLWMIDALQFNETHGEICPAGWKEGDAGMKGTLEGVADYLAGHAEGL
;
A
#
# COMPACT_ATOMS: atom_id res chain seq x y z
N MET A 1 -31.84 36.55 1.49
CA MET A 1 -30.73 36.08 2.35
C MET A 1 -30.43 34.64 1.98
N LEU A 2 -29.46 34.40 1.08
CA LEU A 2 -29.04 33.06 0.67
C LEU A 2 -28.14 32.49 1.77
N LYS A 3 -28.49 31.32 2.33
CA LYS A 3 -27.55 30.59 3.20
C LYS A 3 -26.37 30.12 2.34
N PRO A 4 -25.11 30.29 2.77
CA PRO A 4 -23.98 29.71 2.07
C PRO A 4 -24.16 28.18 2.09
N ARG A 5 -24.25 27.57 0.91
CA ARG A 5 -24.20 26.12 0.76
C ARG A 5 -22.77 25.73 1.12
N MET A 6 -22.59 25.15 2.31
CA MET A 6 -21.33 24.52 2.68
C MET A 6 -21.12 23.35 1.71
N GLU A 7 -20.34 23.58 0.67
CA GLU A 7 -20.01 22.59 -0.33
C GLU A 7 -19.04 21.60 0.33
N ARG A 8 -19.59 20.54 0.92
CA ARG A 8 -18.78 19.46 1.47
C ARG A 8 -18.08 18.78 0.30
N SER A 9 -16.77 18.89 0.24
CA SER A 9 -15.94 17.99 -0.56
C SER A 9 -16.17 16.58 0.00
N HIS A 10 -16.87 15.74 -0.74
CA HIS A 10 -17.11 14.36 -0.34
C HIS A 10 -15.90 13.55 -0.80
N ILE A 11 -15.12 13.02 0.14
CA ILE A 11 -13.98 12.15 -0.15
C ILE A 11 -14.35 10.70 0.18
N ALA A 12 -13.82 9.76 -0.60
CA ALA A 12 -13.91 8.35 -0.31
C ALA A 12 -12.58 7.88 0.27
N VAL A 13 -12.63 7.19 1.42
CA VAL A 13 -11.43 6.75 2.13
C VAL A 13 -11.49 5.26 2.41
N HIS A 14 -10.36 4.58 2.24
CA HIS A 14 -10.16 3.20 2.65
C HIS A 14 -8.96 3.11 3.60
N TYR A 15 -9.08 2.22 4.59
CA TYR A 15 -8.01 1.92 5.54
C TYR A 15 -7.78 0.40 5.58
N LEU A 16 -6.52 -0.01 5.57
CA LEU A 16 -6.10 -1.33 5.97
C LEU A 16 -5.65 -1.27 7.43
N ILE A 17 -6.32 -2.04 8.28
CA ILE A 17 -6.05 -2.13 9.72
C ILE A 17 -5.62 -3.56 10.00
N ASP A 18 -4.48 -3.72 10.67
CA ASP A 18 -3.96 -5.04 11.03
C ASP A 18 -4.68 -5.65 12.25
N LYS A 19 -4.24 -6.84 12.67
CA LYS A 19 -4.81 -7.56 13.82
C LYS A 19 -4.56 -6.88 15.16
N GLU A 20 -3.56 -6.00 15.25
CA GLU A 20 -3.24 -5.21 16.44
C GLU A 20 -3.98 -3.87 16.46
N GLY A 21 -4.84 -3.61 15.48
CA GLY A 21 -5.62 -2.37 15.37
C GLY A 21 -4.81 -1.19 14.82
N ILE A 22 -3.64 -1.42 14.23
CA ILE A 22 -2.79 -0.38 13.66
C ILE A 22 -3.15 -0.16 12.18
N VAL A 23 -3.32 1.11 11.79
CA VAL A 23 -3.51 1.48 10.39
C VAL A 23 -2.19 1.29 9.64
N ARG A 24 -2.19 0.41 8.63
CA ARG A 24 -1.01 0.09 7.81
C ARG A 24 -0.99 0.80 6.46
N HIS A 25 -2.17 1.09 5.92
CA HIS A 25 -2.30 1.73 4.62
C HIS A 25 -3.61 2.51 4.52
N GLN A 26 -3.60 3.63 3.79
CA GLN A 26 -4.77 4.44 3.53
C GLN A 26 -4.77 4.97 2.10
N VAL A 27 -5.96 5.03 1.49
CA VAL A 27 -6.17 5.66 0.18
C VAL A 27 -7.31 6.65 0.32
N VAL A 28 -7.09 7.87 -0.17
CA VAL A 28 -8.07 8.95 -0.18
C VAL A 28 -8.30 9.37 -1.63
N ASN A 29 -9.53 9.21 -2.09
CA ASN A 29 -9.94 9.61 -3.43
C ASN A 29 -10.98 10.74 -3.35
N ASP A 30 -10.91 11.66 -4.31
CA ASP A 30 -12.01 12.59 -4.56
C ASP A 30 -13.23 11.85 -5.15
N LEU A 31 -14.42 12.44 -5.05
CA LEU A 31 -15.69 11.80 -5.40
C LEU A 31 -15.76 11.14 -6.80
N PRO A 32 -15.24 11.76 -7.88
CA PRO A 32 -15.33 11.15 -9.21
C PRO A 32 -14.31 10.01 -9.42
N LEU A 33 -13.39 9.78 -8.49
CA LEU A 33 -12.29 8.83 -8.64
C LEU A 33 -12.62 7.51 -7.93
N GLY A 34 -12.90 6.49 -8.74
CA GLY A 34 -13.14 5.13 -8.26
C GLY A 34 -11.94 4.53 -7.52
N ARG A 35 -12.20 3.49 -6.73
CA ARG A 35 -11.18 2.77 -5.94
C ARG A 35 -10.82 1.48 -6.69
N ASN A 36 -9.56 1.05 -6.62
CA ASN A 36 -9.12 -0.21 -7.22
C ASN A 36 -9.14 -1.32 -6.16
N ILE A 37 -9.96 -2.35 -6.36
CA ILE A 37 -10.06 -3.49 -5.41
C ILE A 37 -8.81 -4.36 -5.46
N ASP A 38 -8.20 -4.52 -6.62
CA ASP A 38 -7.01 -5.36 -6.77
C ASP A 38 -5.84 -4.79 -5.97
N GLU A 39 -5.69 -3.46 -5.93
CA GLU A 39 -4.72 -2.77 -5.05
C GLU A 39 -5.02 -2.97 -3.57
N MET A 40 -6.30 -3.04 -3.19
CA MET A 40 -6.66 -3.28 -1.79
C MET A 40 -6.32 -4.70 -1.36
N LEU A 41 -6.59 -5.69 -2.22
CA LEU A 41 -6.22 -7.08 -1.97
C LEU A 41 -4.69 -7.23 -1.95
N TRP A 42 -4.01 -6.60 -2.89
CA TRP A 42 -2.55 -6.57 -2.96
C TRP A 42 -1.90 -6.06 -1.66
N MET A 43 -2.43 -4.98 -1.08
CA MET A 43 -1.94 -4.47 0.20
C MET A 43 -2.17 -5.44 1.37
N ILE A 44 -3.24 -6.24 1.34
CA ILE A 44 -3.48 -7.29 2.33
C ILE A 44 -2.42 -8.39 2.18
N ASP A 45 -2.14 -8.83 0.96
CA ASP A 45 -1.15 -9.87 0.67
C ASP A 45 0.26 -9.41 1.07
N ALA A 46 0.63 -8.17 0.73
CA ALA A 46 1.91 -7.57 1.09
C ALA A 46 2.09 -7.45 2.62
N LEU A 47 1.03 -7.07 3.34
CA LEU A 47 1.05 -7.03 4.81
C LEU A 47 1.26 -8.42 5.39
N GLN A 48 0.51 -9.42 4.91
CA GLN A 48 0.64 -10.80 5.40
C GLN A 48 2.00 -11.40 5.09
N PHE A 49 2.56 -11.10 3.92
CA PHE A 49 3.92 -11.50 3.55
C PHE A 49 4.94 -10.91 4.53
N ASN A 50 4.85 -9.60 4.83
CA ASN A 50 5.72 -8.93 5.79
C ASN A 50 5.59 -9.52 7.20
N GLU A 51 4.37 -9.75 7.68
CA GLU A 51 4.11 -10.34 9.00
C GLU A 51 4.66 -11.77 9.11
N THR A 52 4.63 -12.53 8.02
CA THR A 52 5.05 -13.94 8.00
C THR A 52 6.55 -14.12 7.81
N HIS A 53 7.18 -13.31 6.96
CA HIS A 53 8.57 -13.49 6.55
C HIS A 53 9.53 -12.46 7.17
N GLY A 54 9.01 -11.33 7.67
CA GLY A 54 9.82 -10.20 8.15
C GLY A 54 10.51 -9.40 7.04
N GLU A 55 10.20 -9.71 5.78
CA GLU A 55 10.73 -9.03 4.59
C GLU A 55 9.76 -7.94 4.12
N ILE A 56 10.28 -6.90 3.48
CA ILE A 56 9.49 -5.84 2.86
C ILE A 56 9.20 -6.16 1.40
N CYS A 57 8.06 -5.69 0.91
CA CYS A 57 7.63 -5.84 -0.47
C CYS A 57 8.19 -4.68 -1.32
N PRO A 58 9.04 -4.94 -2.32
CA PRO A 58 9.50 -3.92 -3.26
C PRO A 58 8.35 -3.42 -4.16
N ALA A 59 8.61 -2.34 -4.91
CA ALA A 59 7.62 -1.77 -5.82
C ALA A 59 7.18 -2.81 -6.87
N GLY A 60 5.86 -2.99 -7.01
CA GLY A 60 5.29 -3.94 -7.96
C GLY A 60 5.42 -5.41 -7.57
N TRP A 61 5.90 -5.72 -6.35
CA TRP A 61 5.94 -7.07 -5.79
C TRP A 61 4.59 -7.78 -5.97
N LYS A 62 4.58 -9.08 -6.22
CA LYS A 62 3.39 -9.93 -6.24
C LYS A 62 3.65 -11.20 -5.44
N GLU A 63 2.58 -11.92 -5.12
CA GLU A 63 2.70 -13.23 -4.49
C GLU A 63 3.62 -14.14 -5.33
N GLY A 64 4.67 -14.66 -4.69
CA GLY A 64 5.71 -15.46 -5.34
C GLY A 64 7.00 -14.69 -5.69
N ASP A 65 6.97 -13.35 -5.72
CA ASP A 65 8.17 -12.54 -5.94
C ASP A 65 9.07 -12.51 -4.70
N ALA A 66 10.36 -12.29 -4.93
CA ALA A 66 11.33 -12.12 -3.85
C ALA A 66 11.03 -10.87 -3.03
N GLY A 67 10.99 -11.04 -1.70
CA GLY A 67 11.01 -9.93 -0.75
C GLY A 67 12.40 -9.31 -0.64
N MET A 68 12.48 -8.22 0.12
CA MET A 68 13.71 -7.50 0.40
C MET A 68 13.89 -7.32 1.91
N LYS A 69 15.11 -7.40 2.43
CA LYS A 69 15.36 -7.08 3.84
C LYS A 69 15.33 -5.56 4.02
N GLY A 70 14.64 -5.09 5.06
CA GLY A 70 14.55 -3.67 5.43
C GLY A 70 15.83 -3.07 6.02
N THR A 71 17.00 -3.46 5.53
CA THR A 71 18.32 -2.92 5.91
C THR A 71 19.03 -2.34 4.69
N LEU A 72 20.04 -1.50 4.90
CA LEU A 72 20.81 -0.90 3.80
C LEU A 72 21.48 -1.96 2.94
N GLU A 73 22.07 -2.98 3.56
CA GLU A 73 22.68 -4.12 2.87
C GLU A 73 21.63 -4.91 2.10
N GLY A 74 20.46 -5.16 2.71
CA GLY A 74 19.35 -5.87 2.08
C GLY A 74 18.83 -5.17 0.82
N VAL A 75 18.75 -3.84 0.85
CA VAL A 75 18.37 -3.04 -0.31
C VAL A 75 19.45 -3.09 -1.40
N ALA A 76 20.73 -2.93 -1.02
CA ALA A 76 21.83 -3.00 -1.97
C ALA A 76 21.90 -4.35 -2.68
N ASP A 77 21.77 -5.44 -1.92
CA ASP A 77 21.77 -6.81 -2.43
C ASP A 77 20.60 -7.06 -3.39
N TYR A 78 19.39 -6.61 -3.00
CA TYR A 78 18.19 -6.76 -3.83
C TYR A 78 18.35 -6.00 -5.16
N LEU A 79 18.78 -4.73 -5.12
CA LEU A 79 18.96 -3.91 -6.31
C LEU A 79 20.06 -4.44 -7.23
N ALA A 80 21.16 -4.97 -6.68
CA ALA A 80 22.22 -5.58 -7.48
C ALA A 80 21.74 -6.79 -8.28
N GLY A 81 20.80 -7.57 -7.74
CA GLY A 81 20.22 -8.74 -8.41
C GLY A 81 19.05 -8.45 -9.36
N HIS A 82 18.42 -7.28 -9.26
CA HIS A 82 17.19 -6.93 -9.98
C HIS A 82 17.30 -5.65 -10.83
N ALA A 83 18.52 -5.15 -11.05
CA ALA A 83 18.77 -3.88 -11.74
C ALA A 83 18.25 -3.82 -13.19
N GLU A 84 18.19 -4.95 -13.91
CA GLU A 84 17.74 -4.98 -15.31
C GLU A 84 16.21 -4.89 -15.47
N GLY A 85 15.45 -5.04 -14.37
CA GLY A 85 13.98 -5.03 -14.38
C GLY A 85 13.33 -3.78 -13.78
N LEU A 86 14.13 -2.80 -13.35
CA LEU A 86 13.71 -1.49 -12.81
C LEU A 86 13.73 -0.42 -13.91
#